data_AF-A0A978UDG8-F1
#
_entry.id   AF-A0A978UDG8-F1
#
_cell.length_a   1.000
_cell.length_b   1.000
_cell.length_c   1.000
_cell.angle_alpha   90.00
_cell.angle_beta   90.00
_cell.angle_gamma   90.00
#
_symmetry.space_group_name_H-M   'P 1'
#
loop_
_entity.id
_entity.type
_entity.pdbx_description
1 polymer ?
#
loop_
_entity_poly.entity_id
_entity_poly.type
_entity_poly.pdbx_seq_one_letter_code
_entity_poly.pdbx_strand_id
1 'polypeptide(L)'
;MELEKIVQFLENKTILVTGATGFLGKMLVEKVLRVQPNVKKLYLLIRASDSHSASRRMYTEVIGKELFRVLREKWDTNFESLIAEKVAAISGDVSCENLGLDVNDMEKLWKDIDVIVNSAATTSFDGR
;
A
#
# COMPACT_ATOMS: atom_id res chain seq x y z
N MET A 1 -8.45 -19.30 14.88
CA MET A 1 -7.19 -20.08 14.92
C MET A 1 -6.19 -19.69 13.84
N GLU A 2 -6.37 -19.98 12.54
CA GLU A 2 -5.37 -19.58 11.51
C GLU A 2 -5.42 -18.09 11.14
N LEU A 3 -6.61 -17.51 11.04
CA LEU A 3 -6.78 -16.08 10.75
C LEU A 3 -6.16 -15.19 11.84
N GLU A 4 -6.27 -15.59 13.11
CA GLU A 4 -5.66 -14.88 14.24
C GLU A 4 -4.13 -14.89 14.16
N LYS A 5 -3.52 -16.00 13.73
CA LYS A 5 -2.07 -16.09 13.52
C LYS A 5 -1.59 -15.13 12.43
N ILE A 6 -2.35 -15.01 11.32
CA ILE A 6 -2.00 -14.08 10.24
C ILE A 6 -2.10 -12.62 10.71
N VAL A 7 -3.18 -12.27 11.41
CA VAL A 7 -3.35 -10.90 11.94
C VAL A 7 -2.23 -10.56 12.92
N GLN A 8 -1.87 -11.48 13.81
CA GLN A 8 -0.73 -11.30 14.73
C GLN A 8 0.61 -11.21 13.99
N PHE A 9 0.82 -12.01 12.94
CA PHE A 9 2.04 -11.94 12.14
C PHE A 9 2.27 -10.55 11.51
N LEU A 10 1.19 -9.86 11.11
CA LEU A 10 1.26 -8.53 10.51
C LEU A 10 1.51 -7.40 11.52
N GLU A 11 1.48 -7.69 12.82
CA GLU A 11 1.79 -6.70 13.85
C GLU A 11 3.24 -6.21 13.72
N ASN A 12 3.42 -4.89 13.81
CA ASN A 12 4.70 -4.21 13.68
C ASN A 12 5.45 -4.46 12.36
N LYS A 13 4.78 -5.00 11.33
CA LYS A 13 5.38 -5.24 10.02
C LYS A 13 5.35 -4.00 9.13
N THR A 14 6.45 -3.79 8.41
CA THR A 14 6.49 -2.93 7.23
C THR A 14 6.22 -3.78 6.00
N ILE A 15 5.25 -3.37 5.17
CA ILE A 15 4.77 -4.13 4.02
C ILE A 15 4.91 -3.30 2.76
N LEU A 16 5.59 -3.81 1.73
CA LEU A 16 5.58 -3.26 0.39
C LEU A 16 4.46 -3.91 -0.43
N VAL A 17 3.55 -3.10 -0.95
CA VAL A 17 2.46 -3.54 -1.83
C VAL A 17 2.66 -2.98 -3.23
N THR A 18 2.77 -3.86 -4.21
CA THR A 18 2.73 -3.47 -5.63
C THR A 18 1.32 -3.68 -6.18
N GLY A 19 0.90 -2.84 -7.13
CA GLY A 19 -0.45 -2.93 -7.70
C GLY A 19 -1.56 -2.46 -6.77
N ALA A 20 -1.24 -1.63 -5.77
CA ALA A 20 -2.19 -1.10 -4.78
C ALA A 20 -3.36 -0.30 -5.40
N THR A 21 -3.15 0.31 -6.58
CA THR A 21 -4.20 1.03 -7.31
C THR A 21 -5.20 0.10 -8.02
N GLY A 22 -4.83 -1.18 -8.22
CA GLY A 22 -5.69 -2.23 -8.76
C GLY A 22 -6.81 -2.62 -7.80
N PHE A 23 -7.81 -3.35 -8.32
CA PHE A 23 -9.01 -3.72 -7.55
C PHE A 23 -8.69 -4.53 -6.29
N LEU A 24 -7.88 -5.59 -6.41
CA LEU A 24 -7.49 -6.41 -5.27
C LEU A 24 -6.52 -5.68 -4.33
N GLY A 25 -5.57 -4.92 -4.90
CA GLY A 25 -4.55 -4.21 -4.13
C GLY A 25 -5.15 -3.24 -3.11
N LYS A 26 -6.13 -2.41 -3.51
CA LYS A 26 -6.78 -1.47 -2.58
C LYS A 26 -7.58 -2.18 -1.49
N MET A 27 -8.21 -3.32 -1.80
CA MET A 27 -8.90 -4.16 -0.82
C MET A 27 -7.95 -4.74 0.21
N LEU A 28 -6.78 -5.21 -0.23
CA LEU A 28 -5.74 -5.69 0.68
C LEU A 28 -5.29 -4.58 1.63
N VAL A 29 -4.98 -3.38 1.11
CA VAL A 29 -4.55 -2.23 1.92
C VAL A 29 -5.59 -1.88 2.97
N GLU A 30 -6.86 -1.71 2.58
CA GLU A 30 -7.98 -1.47 3.52
C GLU A 30 -8.06 -2.57 4.57
N LYS A 31 -8.02 -3.83 4.12
CA LYS A 31 -8.21 -4.99 4.99
C LYS A 31 -7.13 -5.07 6.04
N VAL A 32 -5.86 -4.91 5.67
CA VAL A 32 -4.70 -4.93 6.58
C VAL A 32 -4.86 -3.86 7.65
N LEU A 33 -5.08 -2.61 7.24
CA LEU A 33 -5.26 -1.49 8.17
C LEU A 33 -6.44 -1.71 9.14
N ARG A 34 -7.53 -2.32 8.67
CA ARG A 34 -8.73 -2.56 9.47
C ARG A 34 -8.57 -3.68 10.49
N VAL A 35 -7.90 -4.78 10.11
CA VAL A 35 -7.77 -5.97 10.96
C VAL A 35 -6.52 -5.96 11.85
N GLN A 36 -5.47 -5.25 11.44
CA GLN A 36 -4.25 -5.09 12.21
C GLN A 36 -3.86 -3.61 12.32
N PRO A 37 -4.44 -2.86 13.27
CA PRO A 37 -4.13 -1.43 13.45
C PRO A 37 -2.68 -1.16 13.88
N ASN A 38 -1.98 -2.17 14.42
CA ASN A 38 -0.57 -2.08 14.83
C ASN A 38 0.39 -2.46 13.70
N VAL A 39 -0.08 -2.56 12.44
CA VAL A 39 0.85 -2.61 11.31
C VAL A 39 1.72 -1.35 11.32
N LYS A 40 3.03 -1.52 11.14
CA LYS A 40 4.00 -0.43 11.26
C LYS A 40 3.88 0.52 10.07
N LYS A 41 3.96 -0.02 8.85
CA LYS A 41 3.90 0.78 7.63
C LYS A 41 3.49 -0.03 6.40
N LEU A 42 2.77 0.62 5.48
CA LEU A 42 2.43 0.15 4.15
C LEU A 42 3.06 1.08 3.12
N TYR A 43 4.06 0.59 2.42
CA TYR A 43 4.63 1.25 1.26
C TYR A 43 3.86 0.80 0.01
N LEU A 44 3.30 1.75 -0.73
CA LEU A 44 2.54 1.47 -1.95
C LEU A 44 3.39 1.88 -3.16
N LEU A 45 3.89 0.89 -3.91
CA LEU A 45 4.58 1.16 -5.17
C LEU A 45 3.54 1.54 -6.24
N ILE A 46 3.60 2.78 -6.70
CA ILE A 46 2.66 3.37 -7.65
C ILE A 46 3.42 3.95 -8.83
N ARG A 47 3.03 3.53 -10.04
CA ARG A 47 3.58 4.09 -11.28
C ARG A 47 3.22 5.57 -11.39
N ALA A 48 4.20 6.46 -11.30
CA ALA A 48 3.99 7.90 -11.44
C ALA A 48 5.28 8.56 -11.93
N SER A 49 5.20 9.84 -12.31
CA SER A 49 6.37 10.64 -12.71
C SER A 49 7.26 11.00 -11.52
N ASP A 50 6.67 11.17 -10.35
CA ASP A 50 7.31 11.70 -9.15
C ASP A 50 6.50 11.36 -7.90
N SER A 51 7.09 11.57 -6.72
CA SER A 51 6.49 11.24 -5.42
C SER A 51 5.21 12.02 -5.12
N HIS A 52 5.06 13.25 -5.63
CA HIS A 52 3.84 14.04 -5.45
C HIS A 52 2.70 13.44 -6.26
N SER A 53 2.96 13.10 -7.52
CA SER A 53 2.04 12.40 -8.41
C SER A 53 1.66 11.02 -7.86
N ALA A 54 2.62 10.27 -7.29
CA ALA A 54 2.35 8.99 -6.62
C ALA A 54 1.42 9.16 -5.40
N SER A 55 1.70 10.16 -4.56
CA SER A 55 0.88 10.49 -3.40
C SER A 55 -0.53 10.90 -3.80
N ARG A 56 -0.67 11.75 -4.84
CA ARG A 56 -1.98 12.13 -5.38
C ARG A 56 -2.76 10.91 -5.84
N ARG A 57 -2.14 10.00 -6.60
CA ARG A 57 -2.77 8.75 -7.05
C ARG A 57 -3.15 7.84 -5.90
N MET A 58 -2.30 7.72 -4.87
CA MET A 58 -2.64 6.97 -3.64
C MET A 58 -3.95 7.47 -3.02
N TYR A 59 -4.08 8.78 -2.84
CA TYR A 59 -5.30 9.36 -2.27
C TYR A 59 -6.50 9.20 -3.21
N THR A 60 -6.37 9.48 -4.51
CA THR A 60 -7.53 9.48 -5.42
C THR A 60 -7.99 8.08 -5.85
N GLU A 61 -7.06 7.12 -5.95
CA GLU A 61 -7.33 5.77 -6.48
C GLU A 61 -7.47 4.70 -5.39
N VAL A 62 -6.95 4.94 -4.19
CA VAL A 62 -6.92 3.99 -3.06
C VAL A 62 -7.70 4.55 -1.86
N ILE A 63 -7.12 5.49 -1.11
CA ILE A 63 -7.64 5.92 0.21
C ILE A 63 -8.98 6.66 0.09
N GLY A 64 -9.15 7.49 -0.92
CA GLY A 64 -10.35 8.28 -1.16
C GLY A 64 -11.53 7.48 -1.74
N LYS A 65 -11.38 6.17 -1.96
CA LYS A 65 -12.48 5.33 -2.44
C LYS A 65 -13.46 5.00 -1.31
N GLU A 66 -14.70 4.71 -1.70
CA GLU A 66 -15.78 4.32 -0.78
C GLU A 66 -15.44 3.05 0.03
N LEU A 67 -14.55 2.21 -0.51
CA LEU A 67 -13.97 1.07 0.18
C LEU A 67 -13.44 1.42 1.59
N PHE A 68 -12.85 2.61 1.77
CA PHE A 68 -12.28 3.05 3.04
C PHE A 68 -13.32 3.69 3.99
N ARG A 69 -14.62 3.70 3.65
CA ARG A 69 -15.66 4.28 4.52
C ARG A 69 -15.63 3.65 5.92
N VAL A 70 -15.52 2.33 6.01
CA VAL A 70 -15.50 1.62 7.31
C VAL A 70 -14.29 2.04 8.15
N LEU A 71 -13.12 2.21 7.53
CA LEU A 71 -11.94 2.73 8.23
C LEU A 71 -12.11 4.19 8.65
N ARG A 72 -12.70 5.04 7.80
CA ARG A 72 -13.03 6.43 8.13
C ARG A 72 -13.96 6.52 9.33
N GLU A 73 -15.02 5.74 9.36
CA GLU A 73 -15.97 5.69 10.49
C GLU A 73 -15.29 5.14 11.76
N LYS A 74 -14.41 4.14 11.63
CA LYS A 74 -13.72 3.52 12.77
C LYS A 74 -12.65 4.42 13.40
N TRP A 75 -11.90 5.15 12.58
CA TRP A 75 -10.81 6.03 13.04
C TRP A 75 -11.25 7.48 13.24
N ASP A 76 -12.40 7.85 12.67
CA ASP A 76 -13.04 9.14 12.82
C ASP A 76 -12.06 10.31 12.58
N THR A 77 -11.94 11.24 13.52
CA THR A 77 -11.05 12.41 13.44
C THR A 77 -9.56 12.04 13.28
N ASN A 78 -9.15 10.82 13.64
CA ASN A 78 -7.77 10.36 13.50
C ASN A 78 -7.46 9.76 12.13
N PHE A 79 -8.44 9.61 11.23
CA PHE A 79 -8.26 8.89 9.96
C PHE A 79 -7.10 9.45 9.12
N GLU A 80 -7.07 10.75 8.87
CA GLU A 80 -6.04 11.37 8.03
C GLU A 80 -4.64 11.26 8.67
N SER A 81 -4.55 11.45 9.99
CA SER A 81 -3.29 11.32 10.74
C SER A 81 -2.74 9.89 10.67
N LEU A 82 -3.60 8.89 10.93
CA LEU A 82 -3.21 7.48 10.89
C LEU A 82 -2.86 7.00 9.48
N ILE A 83 -3.55 7.50 8.45
CA ILE A 83 -3.17 7.22 7.06
C ILE A 83 -1.78 7.82 6.76
N ALA A 84 -1.53 9.07 7.13
CA ALA A 84 -0.24 9.73 6.90
C ALA A 84 0.91 9.05 7.66
N GLU A 85 0.65 8.51 8.86
CA GLU A 85 1.61 7.73 9.64
C GLU A 85 1.92 6.39 8.94
N LYS A 86 0.86 5.64 8.60
CA LYS A 86 0.94 4.22 8.26
C LYS A 86 1.09 3.94 6.78
N VAL A 87 0.76 4.87 5.89
CA VAL A 87 0.74 4.62 4.44
C VAL A 87 1.62 5.64 3.73
N ALA A 88 2.53 5.16 2.89
CA ALA A 88 3.40 6.00 2.08
C ALA A 88 3.40 5.53 0.62
N ALA A 89 3.17 6.46 -0.32
CA ALA A 89 3.32 6.19 -1.73
C ALA A 89 4.80 6.26 -2.14
N ILE A 90 5.22 5.33 -2.98
CA ILE A 90 6.54 5.32 -3.60
C ILE A 90 6.32 5.36 -5.12
N SER A 91 6.93 6.34 -5.78
CA SER A 91 6.91 6.40 -7.25
C SER A 91 7.85 5.34 -7.80
N GLY A 92 7.32 4.40 -8.59
CA GLY A 92 8.14 3.35 -9.19
C GLY A 92 7.34 2.36 -10.04
N ASP A 93 8.07 1.49 -10.73
CA ASP A 93 7.53 0.51 -11.65
C ASP A 93 8.24 -0.85 -11.48
N VAL A 94 7.46 -1.91 -11.29
CA VAL A 94 7.97 -3.28 -11.12
C VAL A 94 8.74 -3.82 -12.34
N SER A 95 8.53 -3.22 -13.51
CA SER A 95 9.24 -3.59 -14.75
C SER A 95 10.62 -2.94 -14.88
N CYS A 96 10.91 -1.93 -14.07
CA CYS A 96 12.20 -1.25 -14.06
C CYS A 96 13.19 -1.93 -13.10
N GLU A 97 14.47 -1.85 -13.44
CA GLU A 97 15.54 -2.20 -12.50
C GLU A 97 15.38 -1.39 -11.20
N ASN A 98 15.61 -2.04 -10.06
CA ASN A 98 15.42 -1.44 -8.72
C ASN A 98 14.05 -0.77 -8.53
N LEU A 99 13.01 -1.28 -9.21
CA LEU A 99 11.66 -0.72 -9.19
C LEU A 99 11.56 0.73 -9.71
N GLY A 100 12.58 1.21 -10.43
CA GLY A 100 12.68 2.61 -10.86
C GLY A 100 13.11 3.57 -9.76
N LEU A 101 13.63 3.06 -8.65
CA LEU A 101 14.14 3.85 -7.52
C LEU A 101 15.65 4.07 -7.65
N ASP A 102 16.12 5.19 -7.10
CA ASP A 102 17.56 5.37 -6.91
C ASP A 102 18.11 4.42 -5.84
N VAL A 103 19.43 4.18 -5.88
CA VAL A 103 20.10 3.21 -5.02
C VAL A 103 19.93 3.53 -3.54
N ASN A 104 19.95 4.81 -3.15
CA ASN A 104 19.87 5.20 -1.75
C ASN A 104 18.47 4.94 -1.19
N ASP A 105 17.44 5.27 -1.95
CA ASP A 105 16.06 5.06 -1.54
C ASP A 105 15.70 3.57 -1.55
N MET A 106 16.24 2.80 -2.50
CA MET A 106 16.12 1.35 -2.46
C MET A 106 16.80 0.75 -1.23
N GLU A 107 18.04 1.13 -0.90
CA GLU A 107 18.73 0.62 0.28
C GLU A 107 17.97 0.88 1.58
N LYS A 108 17.40 2.08 1.73
CA LYS A 108 16.57 2.40 2.91
C LYS A 108 15.33 1.52 2.94
N LEU A 109 14.67 1.36 1.81
CA LEU A 109 13.43 0.59 1.70
C LEU A 109 13.67 -0.90 1.98
N TRP A 110 14.75 -1.51 1.44
CA TRP A 110 15.10 -2.91 1.72
C TRP A 110 15.41 -3.19 3.19
N LYS A 111 16.01 -2.23 3.90
CA LYS A 111 16.35 -2.39 5.33
C LYS A 111 15.11 -2.35 6.23
N ASP A 112 14.01 -1.75 5.77
CA ASP A 112 12.80 -1.60 6.58
C ASP A 112 11.70 -2.62 6.24
N ILE A 113 11.66 -3.19 5.02
CA ILE A 113 10.59 -4.11 4.60
C ILE A 113 10.71 -5.48 5.28
N ASP A 114 9.59 -5.92 5.88
CA ASP A 114 9.43 -7.30 6.37
C ASP A 114 8.68 -8.20 5.37
N VAL A 115 7.71 -7.64 4.63
CA VAL A 115 6.79 -8.39 3.77
C VAL A 115 6.62 -7.69 2.44
N ILE A 116 6.66 -8.46 1.34
CA ILE A 116 6.32 -7.97 0.00
C ILE A 116 5.05 -8.67 -0.46
N VAL A 117 4.04 -7.90 -0.84
CA VAL A 117 2.85 -8.39 -1.53
C VAL A 117 2.86 -7.88 -2.97
N ASN A 118 3.16 -8.78 -3.91
CA ASN A 118 3.17 -8.46 -5.32
C ASN A 118 1.80 -8.76 -5.96
N SER A 119 1.03 -7.71 -6.23
CA SER A 119 -0.26 -7.80 -6.94
C SER A 119 -0.26 -6.96 -8.23
N ALA A 120 0.90 -6.43 -8.64
CA ALA A 120 1.02 -5.67 -9.87
C ALA A 120 0.90 -6.58 -11.09
N ALA A 121 0.00 -6.22 -12.00
CA ALA A 121 -0.14 -6.83 -13.30
C ALA A 121 -0.61 -5.79 -14.32
N THR A 122 -0.24 -6.01 -15.58
CA THR A 122 -0.87 -5.32 -16.71
C THR A 122 -2.00 -6.21 -17.20
N THR A 123 -3.24 -5.81 -16.94
CA THR A 123 -4.43 -6.52 -17.41
C THR A 123 -5.08 -5.69 -18.51
N SER A 124 -5.01 -6.16 -19.75
CA SER A 124 -5.86 -5.68 -20.84
C SER A 124 -7.04 -6.62 -20.99
N PHE A 125 -8.26 -6.06 -20.94
CA PHE A 125 -9.45 -6.79 -21.34
C PHE A 125 -9.73 -6.44 -22.80
N ASP A 126 -8.94 -7.02 -23.71
CA ASP A 126 -9.33 -7.06 -25.13
C ASP A 126 -10.45 -8.10 -25.26
N GLY A 127 -11.66 -7.66 -24.94
CA GLY A 127 -12.88 -8.38 -25.30
C GLY A 127 -13.03 -8.33 -26.82
N ARG A 128 -12.69 -9.44 -27.48
CA ARG A 128 -13.32 -9.75 -28.77
C ARG A 128 -14.78 -10.08 -28.55
#